data_AF-A0A7Y5MZJ8-F1
#
_entry.id   AF-A0A7Y5MZJ8-F1
#
_cell.length_a   1.000
_cell.length_b   1.000
_cell.length_c   1.000
_cell.angle_alpha   90.00
_cell.angle_beta   90.00
_cell.angle_gamma   90.00
#
_symmetry.space_group_name_H-M   'P 1'
#
loop_
_entity.id
_entity.type
_entity.pdbx_description
1 polymer ?
#
loop_
_entity_poly.entity_id
_entity_poly.type
_entity_poly.pdbx_seq_one_letter_code
_entity_poly.pdbx_strand_id
1 'polypeptide(L)'
;NGADDNASGTSAILEIAEAFAGQRKPRRSFLFIAFTGEEKGLLGSAWYARHPVVPHEKTLAMINIDMIGRVKNRRLEMHGMASSKALAQHVRDCAPLFPELSLKFNEQPVGPVSDMWAFYQAGVPVLFPFSGYNEEMHSIKDRPETINYEGLSQATRLVAEIAWRVSETQAYPDYRGTNKDAIGPDGQYRIPRPNQPKPAPKEKPPEDSEKEEEFSMPRGDGQR
;
A
#
# COMPACT_ATOMS: atom_id res chain seq x y z
N ASN A 1 -23.41 -12.15 -4.37
CA ASN A 1 -23.33 -10.94 -5.20
C ASN A 1 -22.03 -10.24 -4.81
N GLY A 2 -21.71 -9.09 -5.41
CA GLY A 2 -20.42 -8.43 -5.26
C GLY A 2 -20.50 -6.97 -5.71
N ALA A 3 -21.58 -6.30 -5.30
CA ALA A 3 -21.91 -4.96 -5.77
C ALA A 3 -20.93 -3.92 -5.23
N ASP A 4 -20.65 -3.95 -3.93
CA ASP A 4 -19.60 -3.14 -3.33
C ASP A 4 -18.24 -3.83 -3.48
N ASP A 5 -18.22 -5.16 -3.33
CA ASP A 5 -17.03 -6.01 -3.31
C ASP A 5 -16.99 -6.98 -4.53
N ASN A 6 -16.40 -6.61 -5.66
CA ASN A 6 -15.81 -5.31 -5.95
C ASN A 6 -16.28 -4.70 -7.28
N ALA A 7 -17.59 -4.82 -7.58
CA ALA A 7 -18.16 -4.13 -8.74
C ALA A 7 -18.09 -2.60 -8.58
N SER A 8 -18.14 -2.07 -7.36
CA SER A 8 -17.98 -0.63 -7.10
C SER A 8 -16.64 -0.11 -7.60
N GLY A 9 -15.53 -0.76 -7.23
CA GLY A 9 -14.19 -0.39 -7.68
C GLY A 9 -13.98 -0.65 -9.17
N THR A 10 -14.49 -1.77 -9.69
CA THR A 10 -14.43 -2.08 -11.14
C THR A 10 -15.16 -1.02 -11.97
N SER A 11 -16.35 -0.59 -11.54
CA SER A 11 -17.12 0.46 -12.22
C SER A 11 -16.40 1.81 -12.17
N ALA A 12 -15.78 2.14 -11.03
CA ALA A 12 -15.02 3.37 -10.87
C ALA A 12 -13.78 3.41 -11.78
N ILE A 13 -13.06 2.29 -11.94
CA ILE A 13 -11.92 2.20 -12.86
C ILE A 13 -12.35 2.48 -14.31
N LEU A 14 -13.49 1.93 -14.74
CA LEU A 14 -14.02 2.16 -16.09
C LEU A 14 -14.44 3.62 -16.29
N GLU A 15 -15.15 4.21 -15.34
CA GLU A 15 -15.56 5.61 -15.37
C GLU A 15 -14.35 6.56 -15.44
N ILE A 16 -13.31 6.31 -14.64
CA ILE A 16 -12.08 7.12 -14.64
C ILE A 16 -11.36 6.97 -15.98
N ALA A 17 -11.28 5.75 -16.53
CA ALA A 17 -10.65 5.51 -17.82
C ALA A 17 -11.38 6.26 -18.95
N GLU A 18 -12.72 6.24 -18.97
CA GLU A 18 -13.53 7.01 -19.91
C GLU A 18 -13.29 8.52 -19.76
N ALA A 19 -13.35 9.03 -18.52
CA ALA A 19 -13.13 10.45 -18.24
C ALA A 19 -11.75 10.93 -18.70
N PHE A 20 -10.72 10.09 -18.57
CA PHE A 20 -9.35 10.41 -18.95
C PHE A 20 -9.08 10.27 -20.46
N ALA A 21 -9.83 9.42 -21.17
CA ALA A 21 -9.64 9.22 -22.61
C ALA A 21 -9.86 10.50 -23.44
N GLY A 22 -10.73 11.42 -22.97
CA GLY A 22 -11.01 12.70 -23.60
C GLY A 22 -10.06 13.84 -23.22
N GLN A 23 -9.10 13.61 -22.32
CA GLN A 23 -8.23 14.66 -21.79
C GLN A 23 -6.93 14.81 -22.58
N ARG A 24 -6.21 15.92 -22.34
CA ARG A 24 -4.82 16.07 -22.80
C ARG A 24 -3.97 14.91 -22.28
N LYS A 25 -2.92 14.55 -23.02
CA LYS A 25 -1.97 13.53 -22.55
C LYS A 25 -1.32 13.98 -21.21
N PRO A 26 -1.43 13.18 -20.14
CA PRO A 26 -0.77 13.47 -18.87
C PRO A 26 0.75 13.26 -18.97
N ARG A 27 1.49 13.82 -18.01
CA ARG A 27 2.96 13.66 -17.96
C ARG A 27 3.39 12.21 -17.67
N ARG A 28 2.54 11.44 -17.00
CA ARG A 28 2.74 10.02 -16.68
C ARG A 28 1.56 9.21 -17.19
N SER A 29 1.82 7.99 -17.65
CA SER A 29 0.78 7.11 -18.17
C SER A 29 -0.05 6.49 -17.05
N PHE A 30 -1.33 6.27 -17.30
CA PHE A 30 -2.19 5.45 -16.45
C PHE A 30 -2.22 4.02 -16.96
N LEU A 31 -2.18 3.07 -16.04
CA LEU A 31 -2.44 1.65 -16.30
C LEU A 31 -3.64 1.24 -15.45
N PHE A 32 -4.74 0.91 -16.11
CA PHE A 32 -5.95 0.43 -15.46
C PHE A 32 -5.93 -1.11 -15.47
N ILE A 33 -6.16 -1.73 -14.31
CA ILE A 33 -6.06 -3.17 -14.14
C ILE A 33 -7.26 -3.67 -13.33
N ALA A 34 -7.90 -4.73 -13.81
CA ALA A 34 -8.85 -5.52 -13.03
C ALA A 34 -8.17 -6.86 -12.68
N PHE A 35 -7.96 -7.12 -11.39
CA PHE A 35 -7.30 -8.34 -10.93
C PHE A 35 -8.28 -9.52 -10.82
N THR A 36 -7.75 -10.72 -10.99
CA THR A 36 -8.47 -11.98 -10.76
C THR A 36 -7.99 -12.63 -9.47
N GLY A 37 -8.86 -13.38 -8.79
CA GLY A 37 -8.48 -14.19 -7.63
C GLY A 37 -8.01 -13.41 -6.40
N GLU A 38 -8.47 -12.17 -6.23
CA GLU A 38 -8.31 -11.36 -5.01
C GLU A 38 -8.82 -12.17 -3.79
N GLU A 39 -10.08 -12.60 -3.87
CA GLU A 39 -10.80 -13.41 -2.87
C GLU A 39 -10.23 -14.81 -2.60
N LYS A 40 -9.22 -15.20 -3.38
CA LYS A 40 -8.47 -16.47 -3.22
C LYS A 40 -7.08 -16.24 -2.63
N GLY A 41 -6.82 -15.04 -2.10
CA GLY A 41 -5.53 -14.65 -1.53
C GLY A 41 -4.66 -13.85 -2.49
N LEU A 42 -5.24 -12.83 -3.14
CA LEU A 42 -4.54 -11.83 -3.95
C LEU A 42 -3.78 -12.43 -5.14
N LEU A 43 -4.30 -13.51 -5.74
CA LEU A 43 -3.53 -14.31 -6.69
C LEU A 43 -3.12 -13.52 -7.94
N GLY A 44 -4.02 -12.71 -8.49
CA GLY A 44 -3.79 -11.90 -9.67
C GLY A 44 -2.79 -10.77 -9.43
N SER A 45 -3.00 -9.95 -8.39
CA SER A 45 -2.09 -8.87 -8.06
C SER A 45 -0.72 -9.38 -7.63
N ALA A 46 -0.65 -10.47 -6.88
CA ALA A 46 0.62 -11.11 -6.53
C ALA A 46 1.34 -11.66 -7.77
N TRP A 47 0.62 -12.18 -8.76
CA TRP A 47 1.22 -12.60 -10.02
C TRP A 47 1.75 -11.41 -10.81
N TYR A 48 0.96 -10.32 -10.94
CA TYR A 48 1.38 -9.11 -11.63
C TYR A 48 2.61 -8.49 -10.96
N ALA A 49 2.64 -8.41 -9.63
CA ALA A 49 3.78 -7.86 -8.90
C ALA A 49 5.07 -8.66 -9.13
N ARG A 50 4.99 -9.96 -9.45
CA ARG A 50 6.15 -10.79 -9.83
C ARG A 50 6.49 -10.71 -11.33
N HIS A 51 5.53 -10.34 -12.17
CA HIS A 51 5.68 -10.29 -13.63
C HIS A 51 5.11 -8.98 -14.19
N PRO A 52 5.63 -7.83 -13.77
CA PRO A 52 4.98 -6.57 -14.08
C PRO A 52 5.19 -6.20 -15.55
N VAL A 53 4.12 -5.78 -16.22
CA VAL A 53 4.20 -5.22 -17.59
C VAL A 53 4.95 -3.89 -17.57
N VAL A 54 4.77 -3.11 -16.51
CA VAL A 54 5.53 -1.87 -16.23
C VAL A 54 6.39 -2.11 -15.00
N PRO A 55 7.74 -2.05 -15.09
CA PRO A 55 8.64 -2.24 -13.95
C PRO A 55 8.26 -1.38 -12.74
N HIS A 56 8.43 -1.90 -11.53
CA HIS A 56 8.06 -1.21 -10.28
C HIS A 56 8.80 0.12 -10.12
N GLU A 57 10.05 0.20 -10.55
CA GLU A 57 10.87 1.41 -10.52
C GLU A 57 10.33 2.52 -11.43
N LYS A 58 9.49 2.15 -12.40
CA LYS A 58 8.78 3.07 -13.30
C LYS A 58 7.33 3.31 -12.86
N THR A 59 6.86 2.62 -11.82
CA THR A 59 5.51 2.74 -11.30
C THR A 59 5.48 3.76 -10.17
N LEU A 60 4.76 4.85 -10.39
CA LEU A 60 4.75 5.97 -9.45
C LEU A 60 3.97 5.65 -8.19
N ALA A 61 2.75 5.16 -8.36
CA ALA A 61 1.89 4.74 -7.27
C ALA A 61 0.91 3.71 -7.80
N MET A 62 0.39 2.89 -6.91
CA MET A 62 -0.77 2.05 -7.16
C MET A 62 -1.94 2.55 -6.31
N ILE A 63 -3.03 2.92 -6.95
CA ILE A 63 -4.27 3.32 -6.28
C ILE A 63 -5.23 2.14 -6.40
N ASN A 64 -5.48 1.48 -5.28
CA ASN A 64 -6.40 0.35 -5.22
C ASN A 64 -7.80 0.85 -4.96
N ILE A 65 -8.74 0.50 -5.83
CA ILE A 65 -10.15 0.89 -5.70
C ILE A 65 -10.94 -0.36 -5.35
N ASP A 66 -11.29 -0.49 -4.08
CA ASP A 66 -11.97 -1.66 -3.56
C ASP A 66 -12.97 -1.25 -2.46
N MET A 67 -14.23 -1.65 -2.61
CA MET A 67 -15.33 -1.31 -1.70
C MET A 67 -15.47 0.20 -1.42
N ILE A 68 -15.80 0.99 -2.45
CA ILE A 68 -16.02 2.45 -2.34
C ILE A 68 -17.49 2.87 -2.54
N GLY A 69 -18.41 1.91 -2.64
CA GLY A 69 -19.83 2.13 -2.88
C GLY A 69 -20.69 2.22 -1.62
N ARG A 70 -20.17 1.81 -0.45
CA ARG A 70 -20.88 1.78 0.84
C ARG A 70 -20.65 3.04 1.71
N VAL A 71 -20.53 4.21 1.09
CA VAL A 71 -20.26 5.49 1.77
C VAL A 71 -21.39 5.87 2.74
N LYS A 72 -21.26 5.50 4.01
CA LYS A 72 -22.21 5.81 5.09
C LYS A 72 -21.72 7.03 5.88
N ASN A 73 -22.64 7.93 6.25
CA ASN A 73 -22.32 9.18 6.96
C ASN A 73 -21.23 10.00 6.25
N ARG A 74 -21.17 9.91 4.92
CA ARG A 74 -20.15 10.56 4.07
C ARG A 74 -18.72 10.06 4.33
N ARG A 75 -18.50 9.01 5.13
CA ARG A 75 -17.17 8.55 5.52
C ARG A 75 -16.47 7.82 4.39
N LEU A 76 -15.23 8.21 4.11
CA LEU A 76 -14.30 7.48 3.27
C LEU A 76 -12.92 7.47 3.93
N GLU A 77 -12.31 6.30 4.05
CA GLU A 77 -11.02 6.13 4.69
C GLU A 77 -9.92 6.08 3.64
N MET A 78 -8.86 6.86 3.83
CA MET A 78 -7.70 6.87 2.95
C MET A 78 -6.58 6.07 3.62
N HIS A 79 -6.44 4.80 3.24
CA HIS A 79 -5.37 3.92 3.69
C HIS A 79 -4.14 4.02 2.78
N GLY A 80 -2.97 3.60 3.26
CA GLY A 80 -1.73 3.69 2.48
C GLY A 80 -1.03 5.05 2.55
N MET A 81 -1.54 6.01 3.32
CA MET A 81 -0.94 7.34 3.48
C MET A 81 0.49 7.28 4.04
N ALA A 82 0.82 6.25 4.81
CA ALA A 82 2.18 6.01 5.31
C ALA A 82 3.19 5.61 4.22
N SER A 83 2.71 5.15 3.05
CA SER A 83 3.57 4.59 2.01
C SER A 83 4.40 5.64 1.26
N SER A 84 3.97 6.91 1.25
CA SER A 84 4.71 8.04 0.66
C SER A 84 4.16 9.37 1.19
N LYS A 85 5.05 10.30 1.58
CA LYS A 85 4.62 11.65 1.98
C LYS A 85 4.09 12.44 0.78
N ALA A 86 4.71 12.28 -0.39
CA ALA A 86 4.28 12.96 -1.61
C ALA A 86 2.87 12.53 -2.02
N LEU A 87 2.59 11.23 -2.03
CA LEU A 87 1.25 10.70 -2.34
C LEU A 87 0.22 11.17 -1.30
N ALA A 88 0.55 11.09 -0.01
CA ALA A 88 -0.32 11.57 1.06
C ALA A 88 -0.62 13.07 0.95
N GLN A 89 0.33 13.88 0.48
CA GLN A 89 0.10 15.31 0.26
C GLN A 89 -0.92 15.55 -0.85
N HIS A 90 -0.83 14.83 -1.99
CA HIS A 90 -1.84 14.92 -3.05
C HIS A 90 -3.25 14.60 -2.53
N VAL A 91 -3.39 13.58 -1.68
CA VAL A 91 -4.67 13.26 -1.03
C VAL A 91 -5.18 14.43 -0.19
N ARG A 92 -4.33 15.02 0.65
CA ARG A 92 -4.70 16.17 1.50
C ARG A 92 -5.06 17.40 0.67
N ASP A 93 -4.38 17.64 -0.44
CA ASP A 93 -4.65 18.77 -1.34
C ASP A 93 -5.97 18.61 -2.09
N CYS A 94 -6.40 17.38 -2.35
CA CYS A 94 -7.70 17.11 -2.99
C CYS A 94 -8.86 17.16 -2.00
N ALA A 95 -8.63 16.88 -0.72
CA ALA A 95 -9.69 16.78 0.29
C ALA A 95 -10.65 18.00 0.33
N PRO A 96 -10.19 19.27 0.27
CA PRO A 96 -11.09 20.43 0.27
C PRO A 96 -11.99 20.54 -0.96
N LEU A 97 -11.66 19.87 -2.07
CA LEU A 97 -12.46 19.88 -3.30
C LEU A 97 -13.70 18.97 -3.20
N PHE A 98 -13.74 18.10 -2.19
CA PHE A 98 -14.80 17.11 -1.97
C PHE A 98 -15.41 17.27 -0.57
N PRO A 99 -16.06 18.41 -0.26
CA PRO A 99 -16.63 18.68 1.07
C PRO A 99 -17.79 17.74 1.43
N GLU A 100 -18.36 17.05 0.44
CA GLU A 100 -19.38 16.02 0.64
C GLU A 100 -18.82 14.70 1.18
N LEU A 101 -17.49 14.56 1.28
CA LEU A 101 -16.84 13.41 1.89
C LEU A 101 -16.19 13.80 3.22
N SER A 102 -16.45 13.01 4.26
CA SER A 102 -15.74 13.04 5.53
C SER A 102 -14.54 12.10 5.45
N LEU A 103 -13.41 12.61 4.97
CA LEU A 103 -12.20 11.81 4.82
C LEU A 103 -11.57 11.48 6.18
N LYS A 104 -11.20 10.21 6.36
CA LYS A 104 -10.40 9.73 7.48
C LYS A 104 -9.04 9.28 6.97
N PHE A 105 -7.99 9.97 7.36
CA PHE A 105 -6.64 9.64 6.94
C PHE A 105 -6.04 8.58 7.87
N ASN A 106 -5.69 7.42 7.30
CA ASN A 106 -4.99 6.37 8.03
C ASN A 106 -3.49 6.45 7.70
N GLU A 107 -2.71 6.95 8.68
CA GLU A 107 -1.26 7.07 8.59
C GLU A 107 -0.50 5.83 9.10
N GLN A 108 -1.20 4.71 9.33
CA GLN A 108 -0.57 3.43 9.63
C GLN A 108 -0.12 2.70 8.36
N PRO A 109 0.89 1.82 8.46
CA PRO A 109 1.20 0.87 7.39
C PRO A 109 -0.02 0.02 7.01
N VAL A 110 -0.09 -0.35 5.73
CA VAL A 110 -1.15 -1.24 5.22
C VAL A 110 -0.81 -2.71 5.49
N GLY A 111 -1.84 -3.57 5.51
CA GLY A 111 -1.71 -5.03 5.62
C GLY A 111 -2.26 -5.76 4.38
N PRO A 112 -2.27 -7.11 4.40
CA PRO A 112 -2.70 -7.96 3.28
C PRO A 112 -4.23 -8.06 3.15
N VAL A 113 -4.91 -6.92 3.00
CA VAL A 113 -6.39 -6.86 3.00
C VAL A 113 -7.01 -6.61 1.63
N SER A 114 -6.21 -6.27 0.60
CA SER A 114 -6.64 -6.15 -0.80
C SER A 114 -5.38 -6.10 -1.71
N ASP A 115 -5.57 -5.94 -3.02
CA ASP A 115 -4.53 -6.06 -4.05
C ASP A 115 -3.36 -5.08 -3.91
N MET A 116 -3.57 -3.94 -3.23
CA MET A 116 -2.49 -2.98 -2.94
C MET A 116 -1.33 -3.61 -2.16
N TRP A 117 -1.60 -4.66 -1.39
CA TRP A 117 -0.59 -5.31 -0.57
C TRP A 117 0.59 -5.81 -1.41
N ALA A 118 0.34 -6.40 -2.58
CA ALA A 118 1.38 -6.91 -3.46
C ALA A 118 2.32 -5.79 -3.97
N PHE A 119 1.77 -4.61 -4.22
CA PHE A 119 2.52 -3.42 -4.68
C PHE A 119 3.28 -2.74 -3.53
N TYR A 120 2.63 -2.60 -2.39
CA TYR A 120 3.27 -2.10 -1.17
C TYR A 120 4.47 -2.99 -0.84
N GLN A 121 4.27 -4.30 -0.88
CA GLN A 121 5.31 -5.28 -0.76
C GLN A 121 6.46 -5.00 -1.75
N ALA A 122 6.17 -4.86 -3.05
CA ALA A 122 7.14 -4.61 -4.10
C ALA A 122 7.84 -3.22 -4.08
N GLY A 123 7.61 -2.40 -3.06
CA GLY A 123 8.27 -1.09 -2.93
C GLY A 123 7.56 0.05 -3.68
N VAL A 124 6.33 -0.18 -4.13
CA VAL A 124 5.52 0.83 -4.83
C VAL A 124 4.64 1.54 -3.79
N PRO A 125 4.60 2.89 -3.77
CA PRO A 125 3.65 3.64 -2.95
C PRO A 125 2.21 3.27 -3.28
N VAL A 126 1.37 3.14 -2.25
CA VAL A 126 -0.02 2.72 -2.42
C VAL A 126 -1.00 3.67 -1.77
N LEU A 127 -2.17 3.80 -2.37
CA LEU A 127 -3.34 4.45 -1.79
C LEU A 127 -4.52 3.49 -1.88
N PHE A 128 -5.29 3.40 -0.81
CA PHE A 128 -6.49 2.56 -0.76
C PHE A 128 -7.64 3.34 -0.12
N PRO A 129 -8.47 4.03 -0.93
CA PRO A 129 -9.73 4.59 -0.49
C PRO A 129 -10.71 3.45 -0.18
N PHE A 130 -11.32 3.47 1.01
CA PHE A 130 -12.17 2.39 1.50
C PHE A 130 -13.38 2.95 2.24
N SER A 131 -14.58 2.48 1.91
CA SER A 131 -15.83 2.98 2.54
C SER A 131 -16.16 2.30 3.87
N GLY A 132 -15.37 1.31 4.28
CA GLY A 132 -15.47 0.62 5.56
C GLY A 132 -16.14 -0.75 5.47
N TYR A 133 -15.82 -1.61 6.43
CA TYR A 133 -16.45 -2.91 6.55
C TYR A 133 -17.95 -2.79 6.87
N ASN A 134 -18.74 -3.74 6.38
CA ASN A 134 -20.17 -3.80 6.62
C ASN A 134 -20.65 -5.27 6.77
N GLU A 135 -21.83 -5.46 7.35
CA GLU A 135 -22.40 -6.79 7.65
C GLU A 135 -22.78 -7.61 6.42
N GLU A 136 -22.86 -6.97 5.24
CA GLU A 136 -23.34 -7.56 4.00
C GLU A 136 -22.19 -8.02 3.09
N MET A 137 -20.95 -7.67 3.43
CA MET A 137 -19.71 -8.07 2.77
C MET A 137 -19.59 -9.61 2.69
N HIS A 138 -19.03 -10.11 1.59
CA HIS A 138 -18.91 -11.54 1.28
C HIS A 138 -20.24 -12.32 1.37
N SER A 139 -21.38 -11.65 1.16
CA SER A 139 -22.70 -12.28 1.29
C SER A 139 -23.57 -12.08 0.04
N ILE A 140 -24.65 -12.86 -0.07
CA ILE A 140 -25.65 -12.68 -1.12
C ILE A 140 -26.42 -11.34 -1.02
N LYS A 141 -26.23 -10.60 0.07
CA LYS A 141 -26.87 -9.31 0.32
C LYS A 141 -26.08 -8.13 -0.23
N ASP A 142 -24.81 -8.32 -0.63
CA ASP A 142 -24.04 -7.28 -1.32
C ASP A 142 -24.57 -7.03 -2.73
N ARG A 143 -25.64 -6.23 -2.84
CA ARG A 143 -26.46 -6.04 -4.04
C ARG A 143 -26.41 -4.59 -4.52
N PRO A 144 -26.68 -4.32 -5.82
CA PRO A 144 -26.71 -2.97 -6.35
C PRO A 144 -27.57 -2.00 -5.54
N GLU A 145 -28.70 -2.47 -4.98
CA GLU A 145 -29.62 -1.63 -4.19
C GLU A 145 -29.02 -1.17 -2.85
N THR A 146 -27.92 -1.80 -2.40
CA THR A 146 -27.23 -1.44 -1.15
C THR A 146 -26.16 -0.37 -1.34
N ILE A 147 -25.90 0.05 -2.59
CA ILE A 147 -24.90 1.04 -2.95
C ILE A 147 -25.41 2.46 -2.71
N ASN A 148 -24.59 3.28 -2.07
CA ASN A 148 -24.77 4.72 -2.08
C ASN A 148 -24.15 5.29 -3.37
N TYR A 149 -24.94 5.37 -4.44
CA TYR A 149 -24.44 5.82 -5.75
C TYR A 149 -23.91 7.26 -5.77
N GLU A 150 -24.49 8.15 -4.96
CA GLU A 150 -23.99 9.52 -4.83
C GLU A 150 -22.60 9.52 -4.16
N GLY A 151 -22.46 8.78 -3.07
CA GLY A 151 -21.18 8.60 -2.38
C GLY A 151 -20.12 7.91 -3.25
N LEU A 152 -20.52 6.88 -4.01
CA LEU A 152 -19.65 6.21 -4.98
C LEU A 152 -19.15 7.18 -6.06
N SER A 153 -20.04 8.02 -6.58
CA SER A 153 -19.69 9.06 -7.57
C SER A 153 -18.70 10.07 -7.00
N GLN A 154 -18.92 10.55 -5.77
CA GLN A 154 -17.99 11.46 -5.08
C GLN A 154 -16.63 10.81 -4.83
N ALA A 155 -16.61 9.56 -4.35
CA ALA A 155 -15.38 8.80 -4.12
C ALA A 155 -14.60 8.57 -5.43
N THR A 156 -15.29 8.19 -6.51
CA THR A 156 -14.70 7.99 -7.84
C THR A 156 -14.05 9.27 -8.37
N ARG A 157 -14.75 10.40 -8.27
CA ARG A 157 -14.22 11.71 -8.68
C ARG A 157 -13.01 12.15 -7.85
N LEU A 158 -13.04 11.90 -6.53
CA LEU A 158 -11.88 12.16 -5.67
C LEU A 158 -10.67 11.33 -6.10
N VAL A 159 -10.86 10.04 -6.37
CA VAL A 159 -9.79 9.16 -6.85
C VAL A 159 -9.26 9.62 -8.21
N ALA A 160 -10.13 10.03 -9.13
CA ALA A 160 -9.75 10.59 -10.41
C ALA A 160 -8.87 11.85 -10.25
N GLU A 161 -9.28 12.79 -9.40
CA GLU A 161 -8.52 14.03 -9.16
C GLU A 161 -7.15 13.73 -8.54
N ILE A 162 -7.08 12.82 -7.57
CA ILE A 162 -5.81 12.37 -6.98
C ILE A 162 -4.91 11.74 -8.06
N ALA A 163 -5.44 10.80 -8.84
CA ALA A 163 -4.70 10.12 -9.90
C ALA A 163 -4.17 11.12 -10.93
N TRP A 164 -5.00 12.10 -11.34
CA TRP A 164 -4.60 13.15 -12.26
C TRP A 164 -3.46 14.00 -11.71
N ARG A 165 -3.55 14.48 -10.47
CA ARG A 165 -2.47 15.25 -9.84
C ARG A 165 -1.18 14.46 -9.69
N VAL A 166 -1.28 13.19 -9.30
CA VAL A 166 -0.14 12.28 -9.23
C VAL A 166 0.49 12.11 -10.61
N SER A 167 -0.29 12.05 -11.68
CA SER A 167 0.24 11.92 -13.05
C SER A 167 1.00 13.17 -13.52
N GLU A 168 0.71 14.34 -12.94
CA GLU A 168 1.31 15.62 -13.31
C GLU A 168 2.53 15.99 -12.47
N THR A 169 2.83 15.21 -11.42
CA THR A 169 3.96 15.49 -10.54
C THR A 169 5.31 15.23 -11.22
N GLN A 170 6.30 16.06 -10.93
CA GLN A 170 7.67 15.87 -11.42
C GLN A 170 8.49 14.94 -10.54
N ALA A 171 8.25 14.97 -9.22
CA ALA A 171 8.99 14.19 -8.25
C ALA A 171 8.61 12.70 -8.33
N TYR A 172 9.58 11.81 -8.16
CA TYR A 172 9.26 10.42 -7.87
C TYR A 172 8.83 10.32 -6.40
N PRO A 173 7.75 9.58 -6.09
CA PRO A 173 7.29 9.45 -4.74
C PRO A 173 8.28 8.67 -3.91
N ASP A 174 8.40 9.15 -2.69
CA ASP A 174 9.28 8.68 -1.66
C ASP A 174 8.67 7.47 -0.96
N TYR A 175 8.86 6.27 -1.51
CA TYR A 175 8.39 5.06 -0.86
C TYR A 175 8.98 4.90 0.56
N ARG A 176 8.10 4.64 1.53
CA ARG A 176 8.40 4.61 2.98
C ARG A 176 7.85 3.37 3.68
N GLY A 177 7.53 2.33 2.94
CA GLY A 177 7.05 1.10 3.57
C GLY A 177 8.11 0.40 4.42
N THR A 178 7.63 -0.50 5.26
CA THR A 178 8.37 -1.01 6.44
C THR A 178 9.38 -2.11 6.14
N ASN A 179 9.66 -2.44 4.87
CA ASN A 179 10.51 -3.59 4.57
C ASN A 179 11.53 -3.33 3.46
N LYS A 180 12.70 -2.82 3.85
CA LYS A 180 13.90 -2.84 2.97
C LYS A 180 14.43 -4.28 2.77
N ASP A 181 14.06 -5.22 3.65
CA ASP A 181 14.56 -6.60 3.66
C ASP A 181 13.72 -7.58 2.81
N ALA A 182 12.66 -7.11 2.14
CA ALA A 182 11.86 -7.93 1.25
C ALA A 182 12.53 -8.16 -0.13
N ILE A 183 13.60 -7.43 -0.41
CA ILE A 183 14.44 -7.62 -1.60
C ILE A 183 15.65 -8.45 -1.16
N GLY A 184 15.76 -9.68 -1.66
CA GLY A 184 16.93 -10.50 -1.42
C GLY A 184 18.20 -9.88 -2.02
N PRO A 185 19.41 -10.33 -1.60
CA PRO A 185 20.68 -9.88 -2.20
C PRO A 185 20.83 -10.23 -3.69
N ASP A 186 19.91 -11.03 -4.23
CA ASP A 186 19.73 -11.39 -5.64
C ASP A 186 18.81 -10.42 -6.41
N GLY A 187 18.30 -9.36 -5.76
CA GLY A 187 17.34 -8.42 -6.33
C GLY A 187 15.93 -9.01 -6.48
N GLN A 188 15.67 -10.22 -5.99
CA GLN A 188 14.37 -10.87 -6.09
C GLN A 188 13.47 -10.52 -4.92
N TYR A 189 12.18 -10.32 -5.23
CA TYR A 189 11.16 -10.05 -4.23
C TYR A 189 10.79 -11.33 -3.45
N ARG A 190 11.00 -11.32 -2.13
CA ARG A 190 10.64 -12.43 -1.25
C ARG A 190 9.32 -12.13 -0.56
N ILE A 191 8.25 -12.75 -1.06
CA ILE A 191 6.94 -12.76 -0.42
C ILE A 191 7.05 -13.61 0.87
N PRO A 192 6.83 -13.05 2.07
CA PRO A 192 6.72 -13.86 3.28
C PRO A 192 5.54 -14.80 3.11
N ARG A 193 5.78 -16.12 3.20
CA ARG A 193 4.71 -17.11 3.24
C ARG A 193 3.86 -16.84 4.49
N PRO A 194 2.52 -16.75 4.39
CA PRO A 194 1.69 -16.64 5.58
C PRO A 194 1.90 -17.90 6.45
N ASN A 195 2.22 -17.69 7.72
CA ASN A 195 2.47 -18.71 8.76
C ASN A 195 3.76 -19.55 8.65
N GLN A 196 4.93 -18.91 8.77
CA GLN A 196 6.06 -19.57 9.44
C GLN A 196 6.32 -18.91 10.80
N PRO A 197 6.46 -19.67 11.89
CA PRO A 197 6.89 -19.12 13.17
C PRO A 197 8.24 -18.43 12.98
N LYS A 198 8.43 -17.26 13.63
CA LYS A 198 9.70 -16.54 13.62
C LYS A 198 10.82 -17.51 14.02
N PRO A 199 11.96 -17.55 13.29
CA PRO A 199 13.11 -18.31 13.75
C PRO A 199 13.52 -17.78 15.14
N ALA A 200 13.86 -18.71 16.03
CA ALA A 200 14.29 -18.37 17.38
C ALA A 200 15.46 -17.38 17.32
N PRO A 201 15.52 -16.39 18.24
CA PRO A 201 16.66 -15.49 18.33
C PRO A 201 17.94 -16.33 18.46
N LYS A 202 18.93 -16.04 17.62
CA LYS A 202 20.25 -16.69 17.70
C LYS A 202 20.80 -16.44 19.09
N GLU A 203 21.11 -17.50 19.82
CA GLU A 203 21.83 -17.40 21.09
C GLU A 203 23.11 -16.59 20.86
N LYS A 204 23.34 -15.60 21.73
CA LYS A 204 24.62 -14.90 21.75
C LYS A 204 25.71 -15.93 22.06
N PRO A 205 26.85 -15.93 21.35
CA PRO A 205 27.99 -16.73 21.77
C PRO A 205 28.42 -16.28 23.18
N PRO A 206 28.90 -17.21 24.02
CA PRO A 206 29.30 -16.90 25.39
C PRO A 206 30.39 -15.83 25.39
N GLU A 207 30.26 -14.84 26.28
CA GLU A 207 31.31 -13.87 26.58
C GLU A 207 32.44 -14.60 27.31
N ASP A 208 33.60 -14.72 26.67
CA ASP A 208 34.83 -15.19 27.30
C ASP A 208 35.25 -14.18 28.38
N SER A 209 35.10 -14.60 29.64
CA SER A 209 35.62 -13.88 30.80
C SER A 209 37.06 -14.32 31.09
N GLU A 210 38.03 -13.79 30.36
CA GLU A 210 39.42 -13.81 30.82
C GLU A 210 39.69 -12.53 31.61
N LYS A 211 39.74 -12.69 32.93
CA LYS A 211 40.29 -11.68 33.85
C LYS A 211 41.81 -11.78 33.75
N GLU A 212 42.45 -10.76 33.18
CA GLU A 212 43.87 -10.52 33.42
C GLU A 212 44.03 -10.02 34.88
N GLU A 213 44.49 -10.90 35.76
CA GLU A 213 45.01 -10.52 37.07
C GLU A 213 46.39 -9.87 36.91
N GLU A 214 46.44 -8.56 37.12
CA GLU A 214 47.64 -7.75 37.17
C GLU A 214 48.44 -8.08 38.45
N PHE A 215 49.36 -9.05 38.37
CA PHE A 215 50.28 -9.37 39.47
C PHE A 215 51.53 -8.46 39.40
N SER A 216 51.52 -7.42 40.23
CA SER A 216 52.66 -6.53 40.47
C SER A 216 53.75 -7.25 41.29
N MET A 217 54.97 -7.36 40.73
CA MET A 217 56.18 -7.76 41.46
C MET A 217 57.25 -6.66 41.30
N PRO A 218 57.88 -6.20 42.40
CA PRO A 218 58.85 -5.11 42.36
C PRO A 218 60.21 -5.52 41.78
N ARG A 219 60.83 -4.57 41.07
CA ARG A 219 62.15 -4.67 40.45
C ARG A 219 63.24 -4.75 41.53
N GLY A 220 64.10 -5.76 41.41
CA GLY A 220 65.37 -5.81 42.14
C GLY A 220 66.41 -4.96 41.43
N ASP A 221 66.98 -3.99 42.15
CA ASP A 221 68.19 -3.27 41.75
C ASP A 221 69.41 -4.17 41.89
N GLY A 222 70.13 -4.37 40.79
CA GLY A 222 71.40 -5.08 40.70
C GLY A 222 72.45 -4.24 39.99
N GLN A 223 73.21 -3.50 40.79
CA GLN A 223 74.63 -3.10 40.65
C GLN A 223 75.24 -2.97 39.23
N ARG A 224 75.72 -1.77 38.91
CA ARG A 224 77.15 -1.39 38.97
C ARG A 224 77.35 0.09 38.67
#